data_AF-G4CMR9-F1
#
_entry.id   AF-G4CMR9-F1
#
_cell.length_a   1.000
_cell.length_b   1.000
_cell.length_c   1.000
_cell.angle_alpha   90.00
_cell.angle_beta   90.00
_cell.angle_gamma   90.00
#
_symmetry.space_group_name_H-M   'P 1'
#
loop_
_entity.id
_entity.type
_entity.pdbx_description
1 polymer ?
#
loop_
_entity_poly.entity_id
_entity_poly.type
_entity_poly.pdbx_seq_one_letter_code
_entity_poly.pdbx_strand_id
1 'polypeptide(L)'
;MTVRLRLKLFGYTWEKEAHMASGKAYLDFILEQLSGLDDITYRAMMGEYILYYKQKIVGGIYDDRLLVKPVQSAIDYMPNAAYELPYEGAKAMLLVSEVDDKAFLTGLFEAMYDELPEAKPKKKK
;
A
#
# COMPACT_ATOMS: atom_id res chain seq x y z
N MET A 1 29.81 -21.52 -52.54
CA MET A 1 29.58 -22.22 -51.25
C MET A 1 29.76 -21.19 -50.13
N THR A 2 28.67 -20.52 -49.76
CA THR A 2 28.70 -19.38 -48.84
C THR A 2 28.36 -19.86 -47.44
N VAL A 3 29.36 -19.82 -46.56
CA VAL A 3 29.24 -20.12 -45.13
C VAL A 3 29.52 -18.84 -44.37
N ARG A 4 28.50 -18.29 -43.69
CA ARG A 4 28.55 -17.92 -42.26
C ARG A 4 27.30 -17.13 -41.90
N LEU A 5 26.41 -17.84 -41.21
CA LEU A 5 25.46 -17.27 -40.29
C LEU A 5 26.24 -16.49 -39.21
N ARG A 6 25.93 -15.20 -39.01
CA ARG A 6 26.31 -14.48 -37.80
C ARG A 6 25.11 -13.67 -37.32
N LEU A 7 24.28 -14.36 -36.54
CA LEU A 7 23.28 -13.79 -35.66
C LEU A 7 23.99 -12.99 -34.56
N LYS A 8 23.60 -11.73 -34.37
CA LYS A 8 23.63 -11.00 -33.09
C LYS A 8 22.81 -9.72 -33.29
N LEU A 9 21.49 -9.88 -33.28
CA LEU A 9 20.58 -8.76 -33.04
C LEU A 9 20.48 -8.59 -31.52
N PHE A 10 21.16 -7.54 -31.09
CA PHE A 10 21.27 -7.01 -29.75
C PHE A 10 20.06 -6.11 -29.50
N GLY A 11 19.45 -6.19 -28.31
CA GLY A 11 18.38 -5.27 -27.90
C GLY A 11 17.11 -5.97 -27.43
N TYR A 12 17.21 -6.81 -26.40
CA TYR A 12 16.06 -7.07 -25.53
C TYR A 12 16.14 -6.08 -24.37
N THR A 13 15.59 -4.88 -24.54
CA THR A 13 15.19 -4.03 -23.42
C THR A 13 13.69 -4.15 -23.29
N TRP A 14 13.26 -4.94 -22.31
CA TRP A 14 11.88 -5.03 -21.88
C TRP A 14 11.53 -3.72 -21.17
N GLU A 15 10.95 -2.74 -21.88
CA GLU A 15 10.10 -1.73 -21.24
C GLU A 15 8.76 -2.40 -20.93
N LYS A 16 8.74 -3.21 -19.87
CA LYS A 16 7.50 -3.47 -19.15
C LYS A 16 7.21 -2.25 -18.30
N GLU A 17 6.78 -1.18 -18.94
CA GLU A 17 6.02 -0.13 -18.27
C GLU A 17 4.61 -0.69 -18.03
N ALA A 18 4.51 -1.64 -17.11
CA ALA A 18 3.24 -2.16 -16.60
C ALA A 18 2.74 -1.18 -15.54
N HIS A 19 2.39 0.03 -15.96
CA HIS A 19 1.65 0.97 -15.13
C HIS A 19 0.17 0.63 -15.24
N MET A 20 -0.30 -0.33 -14.45
CA MET A 20 -1.74 -0.51 -14.19
C MET A 20 -1.91 -1.48 -13.02
N ALA A 21 -2.55 -0.96 -11.97
CA ALA A 21 -2.66 -1.51 -10.61
C ALA A 21 -1.41 -1.28 -9.75
N SER A 22 -1.65 -1.00 -8.45
CA SER A 22 -0.58 -0.78 -7.47
C SER A 22 0.45 -1.89 -7.61
N GLY A 23 1.71 -1.53 -7.84
CA GLY A 23 2.74 -2.51 -8.08
C GLY A 23 2.95 -3.39 -6.86
N LYS A 24 3.14 -4.70 -7.07
CA LYS A 24 3.61 -5.59 -5.98
C LYS A 24 4.90 -5.05 -5.34
N ALA A 25 5.73 -4.33 -6.12
CA ALA A 25 6.95 -3.68 -5.63
C ALA A 25 6.65 -2.59 -4.58
N TYR A 26 5.65 -1.74 -4.80
CA TYR A 26 5.28 -0.72 -3.82
C TYR A 26 4.65 -1.34 -2.58
N LEU A 27 3.82 -2.38 -2.73
CA LEU A 27 3.35 -3.15 -1.58
C LEU A 27 4.53 -3.69 -0.75
N ASP A 28 5.51 -4.32 -1.39
CA ASP A 28 6.68 -4.89 -0.74
C ASP A 28 7.47 -3.82 0.01
N PHE A 29 7.67 -2.65 -0.62
CA PHE A 29 8.26 -1.48 0.01
C PHE A 29 7.48 -1.07 1.26
N ILE A 30 6.17 -0.86 1.17
CA ILE A 30 5.35 -0.47 2.32
C ILE A 30 5.40 -1.52 3.44
N LEU A 31 5.36 -2.82 3.11
CA LEU A 31 5.49 -3.89 4.11
C LEU A 31 6.87 -3.87 4.78
N GLU A 32 7.94 -3.56 4.05
CA GLU A 32 9.28 -3.40 4.61
C GLU A 32 9.38 -2.18 5.53
N GLN A 33 8.69 -1.08 5.21
CA GLN A 33 8.60 0.09 6.07
C GLN A 33 7.82 -0.21 7.36
N LEU A 34 6.75 -0.98 7.25
CA LEU A 34 5.90 -1.43 8.36
C LEU A 34 6.46 -2.64 9.11
N SER A 35 7.64 -3.16 8.75
CA SER A 35 8.24 -4.35 9.40
C SER A 35 8.51 -4.18 10.89
N GLY A 36 8.55 -2.95 11.41
CA GLY A 36 8.65 -2.67 12.84
C GLY A 36 7.36 -2.89 13.63
N LEU A 37 6.22 -3.02 12.95
CA LEU A 37 4.91 -3.27 13.56
C LEU A 37 4.60 -4.77 13.57
N ASP A 38 4.04 -5.23 14.68
CA ASP A 38 3.55 -6.61 14.81
C ASP A 38 2.15 -6.79 14.19
N ASP A 39 1.87 -7.96 13.61
CA ASP A 39 0.58 -8.34 13.02
C ASP A 39 0.11 -7.40 11.88
N ILE A 40 1.02 -6.99 10.99
CA ILE A 40 0.68 -6.37 9.71
C ILE A 40 0.37 -7.45 8.67
N THR A 41 -0.84 -7.41 8.12
CA THR A 41 -1.25 -8.31 7.03
C THR A 41 -1.92 -7.53 5.91
N TYR A 42 -1.99 -8.11 4.71
CA TYR A 42 -2.62 -7.47 3.57
C TYR A 42 -3.56 -8.42 2.84
N ARG A 43 -4.52 -7.86 2.11
CA ARG A 43 -5.41 -8.61 1.22
C ARG A 43 -5.49 -7.91 -0.13
N ALA A 44 -5.13 -8.63 -1.19
CA ALA A 44 -5.33 -8.15 -2.55
C ALA A 44 -6.81 -8.27 -2.95
N MET A 45 -7.38 -7.20 -3.50
CA MET A 45 -8.70 -7.18 -4.14
C MET A 45 -8.63 -6.34 -5.41
N MET A 46 -8.97 -6.92 -6.56
CA MET A 46 -9.14 -6.20 -7.84
C MET A 46 -7.95 -5.33 -8.31
N GLY A 47 -6.72 -5.61 -7.85
CA GLY A 47 -5.52 -4.83 -8.20
C GLY A 47 -5.09 -3.81 -7.14
N GLU A 48 -5.87 -3.67 -6.07
CA GLU A 48 -5.51 -2.87 -4.89
C GLU A 48 -5.17 -3.78 -3.71
N TYR A 49 -4.52 -3.20 -2.70
CA TYR A 49 -4.14 -3.93 -1.48
C TYR A 49 -4.76 -3.29 -0.26
N ILE A 50 -5.57 -4.04 0.48
CA ILE A 50 -6.10 -3.59 1.76
C ILE A 50 -5.11 -3.99 2.84
N LEU A 51 -4.73 -3.04 3.70
CA LEU A 51 -3.83 -3.25 4.83
C LEU A 51 -4.62 -3.47 6.12
N TYR A 52 -4.16 -4.44 6.88
CA TYR A 52 -4.67 -4.80 8.19
C TYR A 52 -3.55 -4.67 9.21
N TYR A 53 -3.85 -4.01 10.32
CA TYR A 53 -2.97 -3.94 11.48
C TYR A 53 -3.68 -4.55 12.68
N LYS A 54 -3.08 -5.57 13.31
CA LYS A 54 -3.68 -6.28 14.46
C LYS A 54 -5.12 -6.73 14.15
N GLN A 55 -5.27 -7.37 13.00
CA GLN A 55 -6.54 -7.79 12.37
C GLN A 55 -7.55 -6.69 12.00
N LYS A 56 -7.32 -5.41 12.32
CA LYS A 56 -8.22 -4.29 11.99
C LYS A 56 -7.85 -3.64 10.65
N ILE A 57 -8.84 -3.12 9.91
CA ILE A 57 -8.60 -2.42 8.64
C ILE A 57 -8.13 -1.00 8.93
N VAL A 58 -6.85 -0.74 8.68
CA VAL A 58 -6.20 0.58 8.85
C VAL A 58 -6.32 1.42 7.57
N GLY A 59 -6.23 0.79 6.40
CA GLY A 59 -6.16 1.48 5.13
C GLY A 59 -5.87 0.54 3.98
N GLY A 60 -5.19 1.04 2.96
CA GLY A 60 -4.79 0.27 1.81
C GLY A 60 -3.87 1.04 0.87
N ILE A 61 -3.38 0.33 -0.14
CA ILE A 61 -2.58 0.86 -1.22
C ILE A 61 -3.47 0.91 -2.46
N TYR A 62 -3.58 2.12 -3.01
CA TYR A 62 -4.45 2.46 -4.13
C TYR A 62 -3.63 3.28 -5.13
N ASP A 63 -3.48 2.79 -6.35
CA ASP A 63 -2.71 3.48 -7.39
C ASP A 63 -1.30 3.88 -6.90
N ASP A 64 -0.59 2.93 -6.28
CA ASP A 64 0.74 3.13 -5.67
C ASP A 64 0.82 4.24 -4.61
N ARG A 65 -0.30 4.55 -3.95
CA ARG A 65 -0.38 5.50 -2.83
C ARG A 65 -0.88 4.80 -1.58
N LEU A 66 -0.28 5.14 -0.43
CA LEU A 66 -0.77 4.65 0.86
C LEU A 66 -1.89 5.56 1.36
N LEU A 67 -3.10 5.01 1.45
CA LEU A 67 -4.26 5.71 2.00
C LEU A 67 -4.69 5.06 3.31
N VAL A 68 -4.88 5.87 4.35
CA VAL A 68 -5.33 5.42 5.67
C VAL A 68 -6.67 6.03 6.03
N LYS A 69 -7.40 5.36 6.93
CA LYS A 69 -8.69 5.89 7.40
C LYS A 69 -8.52 7.23 8.11
N PRO A 70 -9.44 8.19 7.89
CA PRO A 70 -9.44 9.45 8.61
C PRO A 70 -10.01 9.26 10.03
N VAL A 71 -9.19 8.74 10.94
CA VAL A 71 -9.46 8.69 12.40
C VAL A 71 -8.83 9.90 13.09
N GLN A 72 -9.29 10.27 14.29
CA GLN A 72 -8.86 11.52 14.93
C GLN A 72 -7.36 11.55 15.17
N SER A 73 -6.78 10.44 15.63
CA SER A 73 -5.34 10.22 15.80
C SER A 73 -4.58 10.41 14.49
N ALA A 74 -5.09 9.92 13.36
CA ALA A 74 -4.42 10.09 12.06
C ALA A 74 -4.45 11.55 11.60
N ILE A 75 -5.55 12.25 11.86
CA ILE A 75 -5.73 13.67 11.52
C ILE A 75 -4.82 14.54 12.40
N ASP A 76 -4.70 14.22 13.68
CA ASP A 76 -3.82 14.93 14.61
C ASP A 76 -2.33 14.67 14.30
N TYR A 77 -2.00 13.43 13.91
CA TYR A 77 -0.64 13.06 13.51
C TYR A 77 -0.25 13.66 12.15
N MET A 78 -1.22 13.87 11.25
CA MET A 78 -1.03 14.39 9.91
C MET A 78 -2.02 15.54 9.60
N PRO A 79 -1.90 16.69 10.28
CA PRO A 79 -2.88 17.78 10.14
C PRO A 79 -2.90 18.39 8.74
N ASN A 80 -1.82 18.19 7.97
CA ASN A 80 -1.67 18.68 6.60
C ASN A 80 -1.83 17.56 5.54
N ALA A 81 -2.27 16.35 5.93
CA ALA A 81 -2.49 15.28 4.97
C ALA A 81 -3.60 15.63 3.98
N ALA A 82 -3.37 15.30 2.71
CA ALA A 82 -4.38 15.46 1.68
C ALA A 82 -5.47 14.38 1.83
N TYR A 83 -6.72 14.77 1.58
CA TYR A 83 -7.82 13.83 1.48
C TYR A 83 -7.96 13.36 0.04
N GLU A 84 -7.77 12.07 -0.19
CA GLU A 84 -7.85 11.47 -1.51
C GLU A 84 -8.92 10.38 -1.56
N LEU A 85 -9.52 10.23 -2.74
CA LEU A 85 -10.49 9.18 -3.02
C LEU A 85 -9.74 7.98 -3.60
N PRO A 86 -9.88 6.77 -3.05
CA PRO A 86 -9.27 5.58 -3.64
C PRO A 86 -9.84 5.26 -5.04
N TYR A 87 -11.12 5.57 -5.25
CA TYR A 87 -11.81 5.51 -6.55
C TYR A 87 -13.01 6.46 -6.55
N GLU A 88 -13.56 6.74 -7.74
CA GLU A 88 -14.71 7.64 -7.89
C GLU A 88 -15.93 7.14 -7.10
N GLY A 89 -16.50 8.00 -6.26
CA GLY A 89 -17.64 7.66 -5.38
C GLY A 89 -17.28 6.95 -4.07
N ALA A 90 -15.98 6.70 -3.81
CA ALA A 90 -15.53 6.18 -2.52
C ALA A 90 -15.58 7.25 -1.41
N LYS A 91 -15.32 6.82 -0.17
CA LYS A 91 -15.10 7.74 0.94
C LYS A 91 -13.66 8.26 0.88
N ALA A 92 -13.47 9.56 1.10
CA ALA A 92 -12.15 10.16 1.20
C ALA A 92 -11.34 9.55 2.36
N MET A 93 -10.06 9.31 2.08
CA MET A 93 -9.06 8.75 2.97
C MET A 93 -7.87 9.70 3.06
N LEU A 94 -7.07 9.58 4.11
CA LEU A 94 -5.86 10.40 4.28
C LEU A 94 -4.73 9.81 3.45
N LEU A 95 -4.14 10.62 2.59
CA LEU A 95 -2.91 10.29 1.88
C LEU A 95 -1.72 10.39 2.82
N VAL A 96 -0.97 9.30 2.92
CA VAL A 96 0.29 9.27 3.64
C VAL A 96 1.42 9.54 2.64
N SER A 97 2.02 10.72 2.72
CA SER A 97 3.16 11.09 1.86
C SER A 97 4.50 10.68 2.46
N GLU A 98 4.62 10.67 3.79
CA GLU A 98 5.85 10.27 4.52
C GLU A 98 5.93 8.76 4.70
N VAL A 99 5.97 8.02 3.58
CA VAL A 99 6.07 6.55 3.59
C VAL A 99 7.51 6.04 3.74
N ASP A 100 8.51 6.90 3.56
CA ASP A 100 9.94 6.53 3.68
C ASP A 100 10.44 6.55 5.14
N ASP A 101 9.70 7.20 6.04
CA ASP A 101 10.05 7.28 7.46
C ASP A 101 9.35 6.16 8.25
N LYS A 102 10.13 5.12 8.60
CA LYS A 102 9.66 3.96 9.37
C LYS A 102 9.12 4.34 10.74
N ALA A 103 9.75 5.30 11.42
CA ALA A 103 9.38 5.69 12.77
C ALA A 103 8.04 6.43 12.75
N PHE A 104 7.86 7.31 11.78
CA PHE A 104 6.63 8.01 11.50
C PHE A 104 5.47 7.04 11.20
N LEU A 105 5.66 6.10 10.27
CA LEU A 105 4.63 5.11 9.92
C LEU A 105 4.26 4.21 11.10
N THR A 106 5.25 3.78 11.88
CA THR A 106 5.03 2.99 13.09
C THR A 106 4.17 3.75 14.09
N GLY A 107 4.56 4.99 14.43
CA GLY A 107 3.82 5.84 15.35
C GLY A 107 2.41 6.16 14.86
N LEU A 108 2.23 6.42 13.56
CA LEU A 108 0.92 6.66 12.95
C LEU A 108 0.00 5.45 13.13
N PHE A 109 0.46 4.25 12.76
CA PHE A 109 -0.37 3.04 12.84
C PHE A 109 -0.71 2.67 14.29
N GLU A 110 0.23 2.83 15.22
CA GLU A 110 0.00 2.63 16.65
C GLU A 110 -1.02 3.63 17.21
N ALA A 111 -0.88 4.92 16.90
CA ALA A 111 -1.80 5.97 17.36
C ALA A 111 -3.22 5.76 16.82
N MET A 112 -3.37 5.25 15.60
CA MET A 112 -4.66 4.97 14.99
C MET A 112 -5.35 3.72 15.57
N TYR A 113 -4.60 2.74 16.05
CA TYR A 113 -5.11 1.39 16.33
C TYR A 113 -6.29 1.33 17.30
N ASP A 114 -6.26 2.16 18.34
CA ASP A 114 -7.31 2.21 19.36
C ASP A 114 -8.65 2.66 18.74
N GLU A 115 -8.59 3.63 17.83
CA GLU A 115 -9.75 4.22 17.15
C GLU A 115 -10.22 3.43 15.93
N LEU A 116 -9.41 2.48 15.43
CA LEU A 116 -9.82 1.66 14.31
C LEU A 116 -11.01 0.76 14.72
N PRO A 117 -12.05 0.66 13.85
CA PRO A 117 -13.19 -0.19 14.14
C PRO A 117 -12.73 -1.63 14.26
N GLU A 118 -13.24 -2.32 15.28
CA GLU A 118 -12.93 -3.72 15.51
C GLU A 118 -13.29 -4.55 14.28
N ALA A 119 -12.37 -5.44 13.89
CA ALA A 119 -12.67 -6.38 12.84
C ALA A 119 -13.80 -7.28 13.31
N LYS A 120 -14.88 -7.34 12.52
CA LYS A 120 -16.04 -8.17 12.82
C LYS A 120 -15.56 -9.57 13.21
N PRO A 121 -15.95 -10.11 14.38
CA PRO A 121 -15.52 -11.43 14.78
C PRO A 121 -15.96 -12.42 13.72
N LYS A 122 -15.00 -13.11 13.09
CA LYS A 122 -15.30 -14.20 12.17
C LYS A 122 -16.04 -15.26 13.00
N LYS A 123 -17.34 -15.43 12.76
CA LYS A 123 -18.08 -16.57 13.32
C LYS A 123 -17.34 -17.84 12.90
N LYS A 124 -16.72 -18.53 13.86
CA LYS A 124 -16.20 -19.88 13.65
C LYS A 124 -17.41 -20.76 13.28
N LYS A 125 -17.31 -21.46 12.15
CA LYS A 125 -18.27 -22.49 11.75
C LYS A 125 -17.87 -23.81 12.41
#